data_AF-A0A1A8F6V9-F1
#
_entry.id   AF-A0A1A8F6V9-F1
#
_cell.length_a   1.000
_cell.length_b   1.000
_cell.length_c   1.000
_cell.angle_alpha   90.00
_cell.angle_beta   90.00
_cell.angle_gamma   90.00
#
_symmetry.space_group_name_H-M   'P 1'
#
loop_
_entity.id
_entity.type
_entity.pdbx_description
1 polymer ?
#
loop_
_entity_poly.entity_id
_entity_poly.type
_entity_poly.pdbx_seq_one_letter_code
_entity_poly.pdbx_strand_id
1 'polypeptide(L)'
;MADEEAVMEESTIPAQSPLVSVTFQRNARRKEKFLEAEPKALGIAEIGLSLYTIICLGVLQSQGLSDPSSGIPIFIASLLIVIAGSVAIAAQNLHLPTLRACLGMQILACGASIVNIICSFVKMGDWPHHCWNLHTGKYQEVCIQIEYIFFHFYGGSILVQATVLAISASLMAYCCKVVNCCGPAPKMPVIMVQTPPQPESSGVRNDQTSTQDS
;
A
#
# COMPACT_ATOMS: atom_id res chain seq x y z
N MET A 1 -18.40 -23.83 -42.51
CA MET A 1 -18.81 -24.25 -41.16
C MET A 1 -19.11 -22.96 -40.40
N ALA A 2 -20.08 -22.21 -40.94
CA ALA A 2 -21.45 -22.03 -40.42
C ALA A 2 -21.39 -20.92 -39.34
N ASP A 3 -21.59 -19.63 -39.62
CA ASP A 3 -22.64 -18.92 -40.38
C ASP A 3 -24.08 -19.26 -39.94
N GLU A 4 -24.71 -18.29 -39.25
CA GLU A 4 -26.11 -17.82 -39.33
C GLU A 4 -26.12 -16.42 -38.65
N GLU A 5 -26.26 -15.29 -39.38
CA GLU A 5 -27.49 -14.65 -39.89
C GLU A 5 -28.38 -14.05 -38.76
N ALA A 6 -28.97 -12.83 -38.81
CA ALA A 6 -29.23 -11.86 -39.87
C ALA A 6 -29.82 -10.53 -39.29
N VAL A 7 -29.60 -9.41 -40.01
CA VAL A 7 -30.55 -8.30 -40.32
C VAL A 7 -31.04 -7.40 -39.15
N MET A 8 -30.54 -6.16 -38.98
CA MET A 8 -30.91 -4.88 -39.63
C MET A 8 -32.38 -4.47 -39.45
N GLU A 9 -32.65 -3.49 -38.59
CA GLU A 9 -33.51 -2.34 -38.93
C GLU A 9 -32.97 -1.07 -38.26
N GLU A 10 -32.63 -0.13 -39.12
CA GLU A 10 -32.28 1.24 -38.80
C GLU A 10 -33.57 2.06 -38.72
N SER A 11 -33.75 2.79 -37.62
CA SER A 11 -34.73 3.87 -37.54
C SER A 11 -33.99 5.12 -37.10
N THR A 12 -33.74 5.98 -38.07
CA THR A 12 -32.94 7.21 -37.94
C THR A 12 -33.84 8.40 -37.52
N ILE A 13 -33.24 9.31 -36.72
CA ILE A 13 -33.51 10.77 -36.56
C ILE A 13 -34.53 11.20 -35.44
N PRO A 14 -34.38 12.36 -34.72
CA PRO A 14 -33.26 13.32 -34.50
C PRO A 14 -32.92 13.63 -33.01
N ALA A 15 -31.79 14.33 -32.80
CA ALA A 15 -31.44 15.36 -31.78
C ALA A 15 -32.23 15.41 -30.44
N GLN A 16 -31.62 15.47 -29.25
CA GLN A 16 -30.81 16.57 -28.72
C GLN A 16 -30.04 16.14 -27.44
N SER A 17 -28.81 16.65 -27.29
CA SER A 17 -27.78 16.45 -26.25
C SER A 17 -28.24 16.69 -24.78
N PRO A 18 -27.40 16.45 -23.74
CA PRO A 18 -26.28 15.51 -23.58
C PRO A 18 -26.48 14.59 -22.36
N LEU A 19 -26.29 13.28 -22.50
CA LEU A 19 -26.16 12.40 -21.33
C LEU A 19 -24.81 12.71 -20.65
N VAL A 20 -24.86 13.42 -19.51
CA VAL A 20 -23.70 13.54 -18.62
C VAL A 20 -23.49 12.18 -17.96
N SER A 21 -22.78 11.29 -18.66
CA SER A 21 -22.15 10.15 -18.00
C SER A 21 -21.03 10.72 -17.14
N VAL A 22 -21.25 10.82 -15.83
CA VAL A 22 -20.16 11.08 -14.89
C VAL A 22 -19.38 9.78 -14.76
N THR A 23 -18.57 9.46 -15.78
CA THR A 23 -17.47 8.53 -15.57
C THR A 23 -16.59 9.15 -14.50
N PHE A 24 -16.46 8.46 -13.37
CA PHE A 24 -15.44 8.77 -12.38
C PHE A 24 -14.09 8.69 -13.10
N GLN A 25 -13.64 9.84 -13.59
CA GLN A 25 -12.41 9.93 -14.33
C GLN A 25 -11.32 9.52 -13.36
N ARG A 26 -10.62 8.44 -13.71
CA ARG A 26 -9.39 7.98 -13.07
C ARG A 26 -8.41 9.15 -13.05
N ASN A 27 -8.44 9.93 -11.98
CA ASN A 27 -7.78 11.24 -11.91
C ASN A 27 -6.26 11.06 -12.02
N ALA A 28 -5.70 11.39 -13.19
CA ALA A 28 -4.26 11.29 -13.47
C ALA A 28 -3.42 12.12 -12.46
N ARG A 29 -3.94 13.28 -12.02
CA ARG A 29 -3.31 14.12 -10.98
C ARG A 29 -3.06 13.42 -9.64
N ARG A 30 -3.80 12.36 -9.32
CA ARG A 30 -3.59 11.61 -8.06
C ARG A 30 -2.49 10.57 -8.18
N LYS A 31 -2.21 10.08 -9.41
CA LYS A 31 -1.01 9.27 -9.69
C LYS A 31 0.25 10.11 -9.50
N GLU A 32 0.24 11.36 -9.97
CA GLU A 32 1.35 12.30 -9.80
C GLU A 32 1.64 12.53 -8.32
N LYS A 33 0.63 12.80 -7.47
CA LYS A 33 0.84 12.92 -6.01
C LYS A 33 1.36 11.66 -5.30
N PHE A 34 1.09 10.47 -5.86
CA PHE A 34 1.61 9.20 -5.31
C PHE A 34 3.04 8.94 -5.78
N LEU A 35 3.37 9.31 -7.01
CA LEU A 35 4.74 9.27 -7.54
C LEU A 35 5.63 10.35 -6.91
N GLU A 36 5.04 11.49 -6.53
CA GLU A 36 5.67 12.60 -5.80
C GLU A 36 6.11 12.19 -4.38
N ALA A 37 5.45 11.18 -3.79
CA ALA A 37 5.83 10.60 -2.51
C ALA A 37 6.92 9.51 -2.61
N GLU A 38 7.45 9.25 -3.81
CA GLU A 38 8.50 8.25 -4.10
C GLU A 38 8.36 6.92 -3.32
N PRO A 39 7.24 6.17 -3.48
CA PRO A 39 7.04 4.87 -2.83
C PRO A 39 8.15 3.86 -3.17
N LYS A 40 8.89 4.10 -4.25
CA LYS A 40 10.13 3.40 -4.59
C LYS A 40 11.22 3.60 -3.54
N ALA A 41 11.51 4.84 -3.20
CA ALA A 41 12.54 5.18 -2.22
C ALA A 41 12.16 4.63 -0.85
N LEU A 42 10.89 4.77 -0.45
CA LEU A 42 10.38 4.19 0.81
C LEU A 42 10.50 2.66 0.84
N GLY A 43 10.11 1.95 -0.23
CA GLY A 43 10.24 0.49 -0.30
C GLY A 43 11.71 0.01 -0.28
N ILE A 44 12.62 0.75 -0.95
CA ILE A 44 14.06 0.47 -0.89
C ILE A 44 14.60 0.69 0.53
N ALA A 45 14.17 1.76 1.20
CA ALA A 45 14.56 2.02 2.59
C ALA A 45 14.07 0.90 3.52
N GLU A 46 12.81 0.47 3.38
CA GLU A 46 12.23 -0.64 4.16
C GLU A 46 13.07 -1.93 4.03
N ILE A 47 13.51 -2.27 2.82
CA ILE A 47 14.42 -3.39 2.56
C ILE A 47 15.80 -3.15 3.20
N GLY A 48 16.39 -1.97 2.97
CA GLY A 48 17.73 -1.63 3.44
C GLY A 48 17.85 -1.68 4.97
N LEU A 49 16.89 -1.06 5.69
CA LEU A 49 16.87 -1.05 7.15
C LEU A 49 16.65 -2.46 7.73
N SER A 50 15.87 -3.30 7.05
CA SER A 50 15.63 -4.68 7.46
C SER A 50 16.85 -5.57 7.25
N LEU A 51 17.53 -5.44 6.11
CA LEU A 51 18.78 -6.16 5.84
C LEU A 51 19.88 -5.74 6.82
N TYR A 52 19.97 -4.46 7.16
CA TYR A 52 20.88 -3.98 8.20
C TYR A 52 20.66 -4.73 9.53
N THR A 53 19.39 -4.86 9.95
CA THR A 53 19.05 -5.59 11.18
C THR A 53 19.45 -7.07 11.11
N ILE A 54 19.16 -7.73 9.98
CA ILE A 54 19.52 -9.15 9.74
C ILE A 54 21.04 -9.35 9.83
N ILE A 55 21.82 -8.50 9.14
CA ILE A 55 23.29 -8.60 9.11
C ILE A 55 23.85 -8.39 10.52
N CYS A 56 23.41 -7.35 11.21
CA CYS A 56 23.87 -7.03 12.55
C CYS A 56 23.60 -8.17 13.55
N LEU A 57 22.40 -8.75 13.53
CA LEU A 57 22.08 -9.90 14.37
C LEU A 57 22.84 -11.16 13.98
N GLY A 58 23.06 -11.39 12.69
CA GLY A 58 23.89 -12.49 12.19
C GLY A 58 25.33 -12.40 12.68
N VAL A 59 25.92 -11.20 12.68
CA VAL A 59 27.26 -10.95 13.22
C VAL A 59 27.30 -11.24 14.72
N LEU A 60 26.33 -10.75 15.51
CA LEU A 60 26.28 -11.04 16.95
C LEU A 60 26.14 -12.54 17.24
N GLN A 61 25.34 -13.26 16.45
CA GLN A 61 25.20 -14.71 16.59
C GLN A 61 26.50 -15.44 16.22
N SER A 62 27.20 -15.01 15.17
CA SER A 62 28.48 -15.63 14.75
C SER A 62 29.57 -15.51 15.81
N GLN A 63 29.51 -14.46 16.63
CA GLN A 63 30.44 -14.22 17.75
C GLN A 63 30.00 -14.95 19.05
N GLY A 64 28.90 -15.70 19.02
CA GLY A 64 28.37 -16.38 20.21
C GLY A 64 27.77 -15.42 21.26
N LEU A 65 27.50 -14.17 20.86
CA LEU A 65 27.04 -13.10 21.75
C LEU A 65 25.51 -13.02 21.86
N SER A 66 24.78 -13.83 21.09
CA SER A 66 23.31 -13.92 21.15
C SER A 66 22.87 -15.38 21.08
N ASP A 67 21.94 -15.77 21.95
CA ASP A 67 21.30 -17.08 21.90
C ASP A 67 20.55 -17.26 20.56
N PRO A 68 20.79 -18.34 19.81
CA PRO A 68 20.10 -18.63 18.56
C PRO A 68 18.57 -18.69 18.70
N SER A 69 18.05 -19.22 19.81
CA SER A 69 16.60 -19.38 20.02
C SER A 69 15.87 -18.02 20.07
N SER A 70 16.47 -17.05 20.77
CA SER A 70 15.92 -15.70 20.93
C SER A 70 15.98 -14.84 19.65
N GLY A 71 16.83 -15.22 18.69
CA GLY A 71 17.01 -14.48 17.42
C GLY A 71 16.00 -14.86 16.33
N ILE A 72 15.49 -16.09 16.36
CA ILE A 72 14.53 -16.62 15.37
C ILE A 72 13.34 -15.68 15.12
N PRO A 73 12.61 -15.16 16.13
CA PRO A 73 11.46 -14.29 15.88
C PRO A 73 11.85 -13.00 15.16
N ILE A 74 13.01 -12.42 15.50
CA ILE A 74 13.50 -11.18 14.89
C ILE A 74 13.86 -11.42 13.42
N PHE A 75 14.55 -12.53 13.13
CA PHE A 75 14.87 -12.91 11.74
C PHE A 75 13.61 -13.10 10.89
N ILE A 76 12.61 -13.84 11.39
CA ILE A 76 11.35 -14.07 10.65
C ILE A 76 10.62 -12.74 10.40
N ALA A 77 10.50 -11.90 11.43
CA ALA A 77 9.87 -10.59 11.32
C ALA A 77 10.60 -9.68 10.31
N SER A 78 11.94 -9.63 10.34
CA SER A 78 12.72 -8.87 9.36
C SER A 78 12.55 -9.39 7.93
N LEU A 79 12.42 -10.71 7.71
CA LEU A 79 12.13 -11.26 6.39
C LEU A 79 10.76 -10.82 5.87
N LEU A 80 9.74 -10.79 6.74
CA LEU A 80 8.41 -10.28 6.36
C LEU A 80 8.46 -8.82 5.90
N ILE A 81 9.27 -7.99 6.56
CA ILE A 81 9.46 -6.58 6.18
C ILE A 81 10.18 -6.47 4.83
N VAL A 82 11.20 -7.29 4.56
CA VAL A 82 11.87 -7.33 3.24
C VAL A 82 10.89 -7.69 2.12
N ILE A 83 10.00 -8.67 2.36
CA ILE A 83 8.96 -9.04 1.41
C ILE A 83 7.97 -7.87 1.22
N ALA A 84 7.57 -7.20 2.30
CA ALA A 84 6.68 -6.04 2.23
C ALA A 84 7.28 -4.88 1.42
N GLY A 85 8.55 -4.54 1.64
CA GLY A 85 9.27 -3.53 0.87
C GLY A 85 9.39 -3.91 -0.62
N SER A 86 9.61 -5.19 -0.92
CA SER A 86 9.64 -5.69 -2.30
C SER A 86 8.29 -5.53 -3.00
N VAL A 87 7.19 -5.82 -2.30
CA VAL A 87 5.83 -5.61 -2.81
C VAL A 87 5.50 -4.12 -2.95
N ALA A 88 6.01 -3.26 -2.06
CA ALA A 88 5.87 -1.81 -2.18
C ALA A 88 6.58 -1.27 -3.44
N ILE A 89 7.73 -1.83 -3.80
CA ILE A 89 8.41 -1.51 -5.06
C ILE A 89 7.53 -1.90 -6.25
N ALA A 90 6.96 -3.11 -6.24
CA ALA A 90 6.09 -3.58 -7.32
C ALA A 90 4.79 -2.76 -7.45
N ALA A 91 4.28 -2.20 -6.34
CA ALA A 91 3.05 -1.41 -6.30
C ALA A 91 3.12 -0.08 -7.08
N GLN A 92 4.32 0.36 -7.47
CA GLN A 92 4.52 1.53 -8.34
C GLN A 92 3.83 1.41 -9.70
N ASN A 93 3.60 0.18 -10.17
CA ASN A 93 2.91 -0.06 -11.45
C ASN A 93 1.40 0.26 -11.40
N LEU A 94 0.86 0.70 -10.25
CA LEU A 94 -0.52 1.15 -10.06
C LEU A 94 -1.62 0.15 -10.48
N HIS A 95 -1.28 -1.14 -10.47
CA HIS A 95 -2.25 -2.20 -10.64
C HIS A 95 -3.04 -2.39 -9.35
N LEU A 96 -4.37 -2.28 -9.42
CA LEU A 96 -5.26 -2.28 -8.26
C LEU A 96 -5.08 -3.52 -7.34
N PRO A 97 -4.96 -4.74 -7.89
CA PRO A 97 -4.65 -5.94 -7.11
C PRO A 97 -3.32 -5.84 -6.35
N THR A 98 -2.28 -5.31 -6.98
CA THR A 98 -0.94 -5.17 -6.38
C THR A 98 -0.96 -4.16 -5.22
N LEU A 99 -1.75 -3.09 -5.34
CA LEU A 99 -1.94 -2.12 -4.24
C LEU A 99 -2.67 -2.74 -3.03
N ARG A 100 -3.66 -3.62 -3.27
CA ARG A 100 -4.33 -4.36 -2.19
C ARG A 100 -3.38 -5.34 -1.51
N ALA A 101 -2.56 -6.05 -2.27
CA ALA A 101 -1.51 -6.91 -1.73
C ALA A 101 -0.49 -6.11 -0.92
N CYS A 102 -0.04 -4.95 -1.44
CA CYS A 102 0.86 -4.04 -0.72
C CYS A 102 0.25 -3.57 0.60
N LEU A 103 -1.02 -3.18 0.63
CA LEU A 103 -1.70 -2.78 1.86
C LEU A 103 -1.70 -3.91 2.90
N GLY A 104 -2.00 -5.14 2.50
CA GLY A 104 -1.95 -6.31 3.39
C GLY A 104 -0.54 -6.56 3.93
N MET A 105 0.48 -6.48 3.07
CA MET A 105 1.87 -6.67 3.47
C MET A 105 2.39 -5.56 4.38
N GLN A 106 1.93 -4.31 4.20
CA GLN A 106 2.32 -3.20 5.08
C GLN A 106 1.71 -3.32 6.48
N ILE A 107 0.51 -3.88 6.61
CA ILE A 107 -0.06 -4.24 7.92
C ILE A 107 0.81 -5.29 8.61
N LEU A 108 1.23 -6.32 7.87
CA LEU A 108 2.13 -7.35 8.39
C LEU A 108 3.49 -6.77 8.77
N ALA A 109 4.05 -5.86 7.97
CA ALA A 109 5.31 -5.18 8.26
C ALA A 109 5.24 -4.31 9.52
N CYS A 110 4.14 -3.59 9.72
CA CYS A 110 3.89 -2.86 10.97
C CYS A 110 3.87 -3.81 12.18
N GLY A 111 3.15 -4.93 12.08
CA GLY A 111 3.12 -5.95 13.12
C GLY A 111 4.51 -6.55 13.41
N ALA A 112 5.25 -6.91 12.36
CA ALA A 112 6.61 -7.41 12.45
C ALA A 112 7.56 -6.39 13.11
N SER A 113 7.44 -5.11 12.77
CA SER A 113 8.24 -4.03 13.36
C SER A 113 7.97 -3.88 14.86
N ILE A 114 6.71 -3.97 15.27
CA ILE A 114 6.33 -3.93 16.71
C ILE A 114 6.91 -5.13 17.44
N VAL A 115 6.82 -6.34 16.86
CA VAL A 115 7.43 -7.55 17.45
C VAL A 115 8.94 -7.36 17.61
N ASN A 116 9.63 -6.84 16.59
CA ASN A 116 11.07 -6.56 16.66
C ASN A 116 11.43 -5.56 17.77
N ILE A 117 10.61 -4.51 17.94
CA ILE A 117 10.80 -3.52 19.02
C ILE A 117 10.65 -4.21 20.38
N ILE A 118 9.58 -4.99 20.59
CA ILE A 118 9.35 -5.71 21.86
C ILE A 118 10.49 -6.68 22.15
N CYS A 119 10.90 -7.49 21.17
CA CYS A 119 12.02 -8.41 21.34
C CYS A 119 13.33 -7.68 21.65
N SER A 120 13.58 -6.52 21.04
CA SER A 120 14.77 -5.70 21.32
C SER A 120 14.76 -5.15 22.75
N PHE A 121 13.60 -4.72 23.26
CA PHE A 121 13.46 -4.29 24.65
C PHE A 121 13.69 -5.43 25.64
N VAL A 122 13.16 -6.62 25.38
CA VAL A 122 13.39 -7.80 26.24
C VAL A 122 14.88 -8.13 26.30
N LYS A 123 15.56 -8.15 25.14
CA LYS A 123 17.01 -8.45 25.08
C LYS A 123 17.87 -7.38 25.75
N MET A 124 17.44 -6.12 25.71
CA MET A 124 18.09 -5.03 26.45
C MET A 124 17.98 -5.22 27.97
N GLY A 125 16.86 -5.75 28.47
CA GLY A 125 16.64 -6.00 29.91
C GLY A 125 17.26 -7.29 30.46
N ASP A 126 17.52 -8.28 29.60
CA ASP A 126 18.05 -9.59 30.02
C ASP A 126 19.57 -9.57 30.27
N TRP A 127 20.30 -8.74 29.53
CA TRP A 127 21.77 -8.67 29.61
C TRP A 127 22.33 -8.19 30.98
N PRO A 128 21.75 -7.17 31.64
CA PRO A 128 22.16 -6.77 32.99
C PRO A 128 22.07 -7.90 34.02
N HIS A 129 21.09 -8.81 33.89
CA HIS A 129 20.94 -9.95 34.79
C HIS A 129 22.08 -10.97 34.65
N HIS A 130 22.55 -11.22 33.43
CA HIS A 130 23.70 -12.10 33.19
C HIS A 130 25.00 -11.51 33.76
N CYS A 131 25.15 -10.19 33.71
CA CYS A 131 26.31 -9.47 34.21
C CYS A 131 26.37 -9.38 35.75
N TRP A 132 25.20 -9.40 36.42
CA TRP A 132 25.10 -9.27 37.89
C TRP A 132 25.91 -10.31 38.68
N ASN A 133 26.02 -11.54 38.18
CA ASN A 133 26.79 -12.60 38.85
C ASN A 133 28.31 -12.38 38.78
N LEU A 134 28.82 -11.64 37.79
CA LEU A 134 30.26 -11.34 37.65
C LEU A 134 30.66 -10.01 38.30
N HIS A 135 29.70 -9.29 38.89
CA HIS A 135 29.86 -7.93 39.45
C HIS A 135 30.79 -7.87 40.68
N THR A 136 31.22 -9.01 41.22
CA THR A 136 32.07 -9.11 42.41
C THR A 136 33.55 -9.43 42.11
N GLY A 137 33.99 -9.34 40.84
CA GLY A 137 35.35 -9.75 40.43
C GLY A 137 36.07 -8.84 39.44
N LYS A 138 37.25 -9.30 38.98
CA LYS A 138 38.18 -8.60 38.05
C LYS A 138 37.63 -8.27 36.65
N TYR A 139 36.39 -8.67 36.36
CA TYR A 139 35.76 -8.53 35.04
C TYR A 139 34.68 -7.45 35.00
N GLN A 140 34.52 -6.67 36.08
CA GLN A 140 33.52 -5.62 36.19
C GLN A 140 33.61 -4.59 35.04
N GLU A 141 34.82 -4.11 34.71
CA GLU A 141 35.00 -3.12 33.63
C GLU A 141 34.59 -3.68 32.26
N VAL A 142 34.97 -4.93 31.97
CA VAL A 142 34.60 -5.62 30.73
C VAL A 142 33.08 -5.80 30.65
N CYS A 143 32.44 -6.13 31.76
CA CYS A 143 31.00 -6.33 31.81
C CYS A 143 30.22 -5.03 31.56
N ILE A 144 30.64 -3.93 32.18
CA ILE A 144 30.06 -2.58 31.96
C ILE A 144 30.25 -2.14 30.50
N GLN A 145 31.42 -2.37 29.91
CA GLN A 145 31.67 -2.03 28.50
C GLN A 145 30.75 -2.82 27.56
N ILE A 146 30.59 -4.12 27.79
CA ILE A 146 29.73 -4.97 26.97
C ILE A 146 28.27 -4.54 27.12
N GLU A 147 27.80 -4.27 28.35
CA GLU A 147 26.44 -3.77 28.59
C GLU A 147 26.16 -2.47 27.82
N TYR A 148 27.09 -1.51 27.85
CA TYR A 148 26.97 -0.27 27.10
C TYR A 148 26.88 -0.51 25.59
N ILE A 149 27.72 -1.39 25.04
CA ILE A 149 27.70 -1.74 23.61
C ILE A 149 26.35 -2.35 23.22
N PHE A 150 25.82 -3.28 24.00
CA PHE A 150 24.52 -3.90 23.73
C PHE A 150 23.37 -2.91 23.87
N PHE A 151 23.40 -2.05 24.88
CA PHE A 151 22.39 -1.02 25.08
C PHE A 151 22.33 -0.08 23.86
N HIS A 152 23.48 0.39 23.39
CA HIS A 152 23.57 1.21 22.17
C HIS A 152 23.11 0.46 20.93
N PHE A 153 23.50 -0.80 20.79
CA PHE A 153 23.14 -1.63 19.65
C PHE A 153 21.61 -1.88 19.57
N TYR A 154 21.00 -2.33 20.66
CA TYR A 154 19.55 -2.57 20.71
C TYR A 154 18.76 -1.27 20.69
N GLY A 155 19.25 -0.20 21.32
CA GLY A 155 18.66 1.14 21.23
C GLY A 155 18.64 1.66 19.79
N GLY A 156 19.76 1.52 19.07
CA GLY A 156 19.84 1.83 17.63
C GLY A 156 18.90 0.95 16.79
N SER A 157 18.80 -0.34 17.12
CA SER A 157 17.89 -1.26 16.44
C SER A 157 16.42 -0.86 16.62
N ILE A 158 16.03 -0.39 17.81
CA ILE A 158 14.68 0.14 18.06
C ILE A 158 14.40 1.37 17.18
N LEU A 159 15.37 2.28 17.03
CA LEU A 159 15.22 3.46 16.15
C LEU A 159 15.04 3.07 14.69
N VAL A 160 15.81 2.08 14.22
CA VAL A 160 15.68 1.51 12.88
C VAL A 160 14.28 0.92 12.68
N GLN A 161 13.79 0.10 13.63
CA GLN A 161 12.46 -0.52 13.54
C GLN A 161 11.32 0.50 13.67
N ALA A 162 11.48 1.56 14.47
CA ALA A 162 10.53 2.66 14.53
C ALA A 162 10.45 3.43 13.21
N THR A 163 11.59 3.59 12.53
CA THR A 163 11.66 4.20 11.19
C THR A 163 10.94 3.32 10.17
N VAL A 164 11.19 2.01 10.17
CA VAL A 164 10.46 1.04 9.34
C VAL A 164 8.95 1.12 9.61
N LEU A 165 8.53 1.14 10.87
CA LEU A 165 7.12 1.26 11.24
C LEU A 165 6.48 2.54 10.67
N ALA A 166 7.18 3.68 10.75
CA ALA A 166 6.71 4.94 10.19
C ALA A 166 6.60 4.90 8.65
N ILE A 167 7.57 4.28 7.98
CA ILE A 167 7.57 4.05 6.54
C ILE A 167 6.38 3.17 6.14
N SER A 168 6.19 2.02 6.80
CA SER A 168 5.11 1.08 6.52
C SER A 168 3.73 1.72 6.76
N ALA A 169 3.57 2.49 7.85
CA ALA A 169 2.34 3.23 8.12
C ALA A 169 2.05 4.30 7.07
N SER A 170 3.08 5.00 6.58
CA SER A 170 2.95 5.97 5.50
C SER A 170 2.48 5.28 4.21
N LEU A 171 3.14 4.19 3.81
CA LEU A 171 2.78 3.39 2.64
C LEU A 171 1.36 2.84 2.74
N MET A 172 0.94 2.37 3.92
CA MET A 172 -0.42 1.93 4.19
C MET A 172 -1.43 3.07 3.97
N ALA A 173 -1.19 4.27 4.54
CA ALA A 173 -2.08 5.42 4.38
C ALA A 173 -2.22 5.84 2.90
N TYR A 174 -1.12 5.80 2.14
CA TYR A 174 -1.15 6.06 0.71
C TYR A 174 -1.93 4.98 -0.06
N CYS A 175 -1.67 3.70 0.22
CA CYS A 175 -2.38 2.59 -0.42
C CYS A 175 -3.89 2.64 -0.13
N CYS A 176 -4.30 2.92 1.11
CA CYS A 176 -5.70 3.11 1.51
C CYS A 176 -6.38 4.21 0.68
N LYS A 177 -5.73 5.37 0.52
CA LYS A 177 -6.26 6.47 -0.29
C LYS A 177 -6.46 6.10 -1.76
N VAL A 178 -5.55 5.31 -2.34
CA VAL A 178 -5.64 4.90 -3.75
C VAL A 178 -6.71 3.82 -3.94
N VAL A 179 -6.77 2.82 -3.05
CA VAL A 179 -7.77 1.74 -3.12
C VAL A 179 -9.20 2.29 -2.98
N ASN A 180 -9.44 3.26 -2.10
CA ASN A 180 -10.77 3.86 -1.94
C ASN A 180 -11.23 4.66 -3.17
N CYS A 181 -10.30 5.16 -4.00
CA CYS A 181 -10.64 5.96 -5.18
C CYS A 181 -10.65 5.20 -6.50
N CYS A 182 -10.01 4.04 -6.57
CA CYS A 182 -9.94 3.22 -7.78
C CYS A 182 -10.54 1.81 -7.56
N GLY A 183 -11.15 1.57 -6.40
CA GLY A 183 -11.93 0.38 -6.10
C GLY A 183 -13.04 0.15 -7.13
N PRO A 184 -13.45 -1.10 -7.38
CA PRO A 184 -14.67 -1.36 -8.12
C PRO A 184 -15.79 -0.55 -7.48
N ALA A 185 -16.49 0.26 -8.28
CA ALA A 185 -17.59 1.08 -7.78
C ALA A 185 -18.54 0.20 -6.95
N PRO A 186 -19.00 0.65 -5.77
CA PRO A 186 -20.08 -0.04 -5.08
C PRO A 186 -21.21 -0.19 -6.09
N LYS A 187 -21.78 -1.40 -6.20
CA LYS A 187 -22.92 -1.70 -7.07
C LYS A 187 -24.09 -0.79 -6.67
N MET A 188 -24.12 0.44 -7.17
CA MET A 188 -25.21 1.37 -6.98
C MET A 188 -26.17 1.15 -8.15
N PRO A 189 -27.44 0.82 -7.90
CA PRO A 189 -28.42 0.69 -8.95
C PRO A 189 -28.61 2.07 -9.59
N VAL A 190 -28.52 2.13 -10.92
CA VAL A 190 -28.82 3.32 -11.69
C VAL A 190 -30.32 3.60 -11.52
N ILE A 191 -30.68 4.58 -10.70
CA ILE A 191 -32.05 5.09 -10.65
C ILE A 191 -32.19 6.02 -11.86
N MET A 192 -32.80 5.50 -12.92
CA MET A 192 -33.25 6.28 -14.07
C MET A 192 -34.43 7.14 -13.61
N VAL A 193 -34.22 8.44 -13.42
CA VAL A 193 -35.32 9.39 -13.20
C VAL A 193 -35.94 9.68 -14.57
N GLN A 194 -37.08 9.08 -14.86
CA GLN A 194 -37.92 9.49 -15.99
C GLN A 194 -38.60 10.81 -15.63
N THR A 195 -38.24 11.89 -16.32
CA THR A 195 -39.01 13.15 -16.30
C THR A 195 -40.28 12.97 -17.15
N PRO A 196 -41.46 13.46 -16.70
CA PRO A 196 -42.69 13.33 -17.48
C PRO A 196 -42.61 14.12 -18.80
N PRO A 197 -43.22 13.62 -19.90
CA PRO A 197 -43.24 14.33 -21.16
C PRO A 197 -44.08 15.62 -21.05
N GLN A 198 -43.48 16.74 -21.46
CA GLN A 198 -44.15 18.03 -21.59
C GLN A 198 -45.03 18.01 -22.85
N PRO A 199 -46.30 18.46 -22.80
CA PRO A 199 -47.22 18.36 -23.93
C PRO A 199 -46.82 19.30 -25.08
N GLU A 200 -46.73 18.74 -26.29
CA GLU A 200 -46.46 19.46 -27.54
C GLU A 200 -47.62 20.41 -27.90
N SER A 201 -47.27 21.67 -28.14
CA SER A 201 -48.13 22.69 -28.73
C SER A 201 -48.24 22.45 -30.24
N SER A 202 -49.44 22.08 -30.69
CA SER A 202 -49.84 21.91 -32.08
C SER A 202 -49.53 23.13 -32.96
N GLY A 203 -48.70 22.95 -33.97
CA GLY A 203 -48.47 23.91 -35.05
C GLY A 203 -48.46 23.17 -36.39
N VAL A 204 -49.63 22.88 -36.93
CA VAL A 204 -49.79 22.25 -38.25
C VAL A 204 -49.74 23.33 -39.33
N ARG A 205 -48.80 23.18 -40.26
CA ARG A 205 -48.75 23.86 -41.55
C ARG A 205 -48.66 22.80 -42.65
N ASN A 206 -49.57 22.84 -43.62
CA ASN A 206 -49.32 22.74 -45.07
C ASN A 206 -50.55 22.19 -45.83
N ASP A 207 -50.80 22.75 -47.03
CA ASP A 207 -50.86 22.04 -48.33
C ASP A 207 -50.92 23.10 -49.45
N GLN A 208 -49.91 23.21 -50.33
CA GLN A 208 -49.76 22.63 -51.70
C GLN A 208 -50.90 23.05 -52.67
N THR A 209 -50.67 23.66 -53.85
CA THR A 209 -50.10 23.02 -55.06
C THR A 209 -49.92 24.04 -56.23
N SER A 210 -48.90 23.76 -57.07
CA SER A 210 -48.52 24.22 -58.43
C SER A 210 -49.62 24.73 -59.41
N THR A 211 -49.31 25.75 -60.23
CA THR A 211 -49.07 25.64 -61.70
C THR A 211 -48.73 27.00 -62.34
N GLN A 212 -47.84 26.96 -63.34
CA GLN A 212 -47.34 28.07 -64.16
C GLN A 212 -47.73 27.74 -65.62
N ASP A 213 -48.46 28.62 -66.33
CA ASP A 213 -48.33 28.85 -67.78
C ASP A 213 -49.28 29.96 -68.28
N SER A 214 -48.68 30.90 -69.04
CA SER A 214 -49.23 31.91 -69.99
C SER A 214 -50.43 32.78 -69.62
#